data_AF-A0A3N5XR43-F1
#
_entry.id   AF-A0A3N5XR43-F1
#
_cell.length_a   1.000
_cell.length_b   1.000
_cell.length_c   1.000
_cell.angle_alpha   90.00
_cell.angle_beta   90.00
_cell.angle_gamma   90.00
#
_symmetry.space_group_name_H-M   'P 1'
#
loop_
_entity.id
_entity.type
_entity.pdbx_description
1 polymer ?
#
loop_
_entity_poly.entity_id
_entity_poly.type
_entity_poly.pdbx_seq_one_letter_code
_entity_poly.pdbx_strand_id
1 'polypeptide(L)'
;LLGWPRARTKERIDELLNLVHLEPEKFRGRYPAQLSGGQQQRVGLARALAGDPEVLLMDEPFGAIDSITRKSLQAEILDLHQRLHKTILFVTHDVEEALRLAGEMAVLRDGRLVQSGHPCDLLNHPADEFVRELLGADDRVRALRLIRAETVMQPLSAPLIVGQWIEVPVTGGETRALPMDASLHQALSLFLEPGVEALVVVNADGQAIGWLTLQDLKEAACGR
;
A
#
# COMPACT_ATOMS: atom_id res chain seq x y z
N LEU A 1 -18.93 16.66 -8.60
CA LEU A 1 -18.63 17.86 -7.78
C LEU A 1 -19.83 18.81 -7.79
N LEU A 2 -20.88 18.44 -7.07
CA LEU A 2 -22.14 19.20 -7.06
C LEU A 2 -21.96 20.45 -6.19
N GLY A 3 -22.39 21.62 -6.68
CA GLY A 3 -22.37 22.87 -5.90
C GLY A 3 -21.02 23.61 -5.81
N TRP A 4 -19.96 23.10 -6.46
CA TRP A 4 -18.66 23.79 -6.48
C TRP A 4 -18.59 24.86 -7.59
N PRO A 5 -17.86 25.97 -7.39
CA PRO A 5 -17.57 26.91 -8.46
C PRO A 5 -16.90 26.24 -9.66
N ARG A 6 -17.16 26.73 -10.88
CA ARG A 6 -16.57 26.16 -12.11
C ARG A 6 -15.04 26.16 -12.09
N ALA A 7 -14.42 27.20 -11.55
CA ALA A 7 -12.96 27.29 -11.43
C ALA A 7 -12.40 26.16 -10.53
N ARG A 8 -12.96 26.01 -9.33
CA ARG A 8 -12.59 24.93 -8.40
C ARG A 8 -12.83 23.53 -8.98
N THR A 9 -13.93 23.36 -9.72
CA THR A 9 -14.21 22.11 -10.43
C THR A 9 -13.16 21.83 -11.51
N LYS A 10 -12.69 22.87 -12.22
CA LYS A 10 -11.65 22.74 -13.24
C LYS A 10 -10.33 22.27 -12.62
N GLU A 11 -9.88 22.95 -11.57
CA GLU A 11 -8.66 22.62 -10.82
C GLU A 11 -8.69 21.19 -10.28
N ARG A 12 -9.79 20.78 -9.64
CA ARG A 12 -9.92 19.42 -9.10
C ARG A 12 -9.88 18.36 -10.19
N ILE A 13 -10.47 18.61 -11.36
CA ILE A 13 -10.39 17.69 -12.49
C ILE A 13 -8.94 17.55 -12.97
N ASP A 14 -8.20 18.65 -13.06
CA ASP A 14 -6.81 18.63 -13.52
C ASP A 14 -5.91 17.90 -12.51
N GLU A 15 -6.10 18.12 -11.21
CA GLU A 15 -5.44 17.39 -10.11
C GLU A 15 -5.67 15.88 -10.23
N LEU A 16 -6.93 15.45 -10.37
CA LEU A 16 -7.29 14.03 -10.46
C LEU A 16 -6.79 13.37 -11.74
N LEU A 17 -6.79 14.10 -12.86
CA LEU A 17 -6.24 13.60 -14.12
C LEU A 17 -4.72 13.42 -14.03
N ASN A 18 -4.01 14.36 -13.39
CA ASN A 18 -2.58 14.23 -13.14
C ASN A 18 -2.24 13.04 -12.25
N LEU A 19 -3.01 12.84 -11.17
CA LEU A 19 -2.89 11.67 -10.28
C LEU A 19 -3.02 10.37 -11.09
N VAL A 20 -4.03 10.27 -11.97
CA VAL A 20 -4.17 9.06 -12.78
C VAL A 20 -3.25 9.03 -14.03
N HIS A 21 -2.19 9.85 -14.06
CA HIS A 21 -1.24 9.99 -15.17
C HIS A 21 -1.90 10.22 -16.53
N LEU A 22 -2.90 11.08 -16.58
CA LEU A 22 -3.57 11.55 -17.79
C LEU A 22 -3.40 13.06 -17.91
N GLU A 23 -2.67 13.52 -18.94
CA GLU A 23 -2.45 14.95 -19.17
C GLU A 23 -3.78 15.71 -19.37
N PRO A 24 -4.15 16.66 -18.50
CA PRO A 24 -5.46 17.28 -18.56
C PRO A 24 -5.75 17.95 -19.91
N GLU A 25 -4.77 18.67 -20.47
CA GLU A 25 -4.89 19.35 -21.76
C GLU A 25 -5.24 18.41 -22.93
N LYS A 26 -4.82 17.15 -22.86
CA LYS A 26 -5.06 16.15 -23.92
C LYS A 26 -6.33 15.34 -23.71
N PHE A 27 -6.71 15.10 -22.46
CA PHE A 27 -7.73 14.10 -22.10
C PHE A 27 -9.05 14.72 -21.66
N ARG A 28 -9.07 15.95 -21.16
CA ARG A 28 -10.26 16.60 -20.60
C ARG A 28 -11.43 16.70 -21.56
N GLY A 29 -11.16 16.87 -22.85
CA GLY A 29 -12.16 16.97 -23.91
C GLY A 29 -12.51 15.65 -24.61
N ARG A 30 -11.88 14.53 -24.23
CA ARG A 30 -12.10 13.25 -24.93
C ARG A 30 -13.34 12.55 -24.42
N TYR A 31 -14.09 11.95 -25.36
CA TYR A 31 -15.20 11.08 -25.05
C TYR A 31 -14.70 9.68 -24.64
N PRO A 32 -15.47 8.92 -23.82
CA PRO A 32 -15.08 7.57 -23.38
C PRO A 32 -14.68 6.64 -24.54
N ALA A 33 -15.38 6.70 -25.67
CA ALA A 33 -15.10 5.89 -26.85
C ALA A 33 -13.74 6.23 -27.52
N GLN A 34 -13.12 7.36 -27.18
CA GLN A 34 -11.81 7.79 -27.71
C GLN A 34 -10.64 7.42 -26.77
N LEU A 35 -10.92 6.68 -25.70
CA LEU A 35 -9.96 6.24 -24.70
C LEU A 35 -9.69 4.74 -24.83
N SER A 36 -8.45 4.32 -24.58
CA SER A 36 -8.15 2.88 -24.41
C SER A 36 -8.80 2.34 -23.13
N GLY A 37 -8.96 1.02 -23.01
CA GLY A 37 -9.53 0.39 -21.80
C GLY A 37 -8.82 0.81 -20.51
N GLY A 38 -7.48 0.82 -20.50
CA GLY A 38 -6.70 1.29 -19.35
C GLY A 38 -6.84 2.80 -19.09
N GLN A 39 -7.09 3.63 -20.11
CA GLN A 39 -7.41 5.05 -19.89
C GLN A 39 -8.82 5.21 -19.30
N GLN A 40 -9.78 4.40 -19.72
CA GLN A 40 -11.15 4.42 -19.16
C GLN A 40 -11.16 4.00 -17.69
N GLN A 41 -10.42 2.96 -17.31
CA GLN A 41 -10.27 2.56 -15.90
C GLN A 41 -9.67 3.69 -15.06
N ARG A 42 -8.60 4.34 -15.56
CA ARG A 42 -7.97 5.49 -14.89
C ARG A 42 -8.93 6.67 -14.72
N VAL A 43 -9.74 6.99 -15.73
CA VAL A 43 -10.82 7.98 -15.60
C VAL A 43 -11.89 7.53 -14.60
N GLY A 44 -12.21 6.23 -14.55
CA GLY A 44 -13.13 5.64 -13.58
C GLY A 44 -12.65 5.82 -12.14
N LEU A 45 -11.37 5.56 -11.88
CA LEU A 45 -10.72 5.80 -10.60
C LEU A 45 -10.75 7.29 -10.23
N ALA A 46 -10.32 8.17 -11.13
CA ALA A 46 -10.38 9.61 -10.92
C ALA A 46 -11.80 10.10 -10.59
N ARG A 47 -12.82 9.55 -11.27
CA ARG A 47 -14.22 9.86 -11.01
C ARG A 47 -14.66 9.42 -9.61
N ALA A 48 -14.21 8.26 -9.13
CA ALA A 48 -14.51 7.79 -7.79
C ALA A 48 -13.87 8.69 -6.72
N LEU A 49 -12.61 9.09 -6.92
CA LEU A 49 -11.88 10.03 -6.06
C LEU A 49 -12.42 11.47 -6.12
N ALA A 50 -13.10 11.85 -7.21
CA ALA A 50 -13.72 13.17 -7.35
C ALA A 50 -14.86 13.40 -6.34
N GLY A 51 -15.47 12.33 -5.82
CA GLY A 51 -16.53 12.43 -4.82
C GLY A 51 -16.03 12.75 -3.41
N ASP A 52 -14.71 12.69 -3.18
CA ASP A 52 -14.11 12.69 -1.84
C ASP A 52 -14.84 11.76 -0.84
N PRO A 53 -15.14 10.50 -1.23
CA PRO A 53 -15.95 9.63 -0.39
C PRO A 53 -15.18 9.22 0.87
N GLU A 54 -15.90 8.89 1.95
CA GLU A 54 -15.31 8.27 3.15
C GLU A 54 -14.88 6.83 2.89
N VAL A 55 -15.59 6.14 2.00
CA VAL A 55 -15.33 4.75 1.60
C VAL A 55 -15.22 4.64 0.09
N LEU A 56 -14.13 4.04 -0.38
CA LEU A 56 -13.88 3.76 -1.79
C LEU A 56 -13.95 2.25 -2.05
N LEU A 57 -14.94 1.84 -2.84
CA LEU A 57 -15.11 0.46 -3.30
C LEU A 57 -14.60 0.33 -4.73
N MET A 58 -13.73 -0.65 -4.98
CA MET A 58 -13.15 -0.87 -6.31
C MET A 58 -13.20 -2.34 -6.71
N ASP A 59 -13.67 -2.61 -7.92
CA ASP A 59 -13.68 -3.95 -8.50
C ASP A 59 -12.63 -4.01 -9.62
N GLU A 60 -11.57 -4.79 -9.41
CA GLU A 60 -10.39 -4.90 -10.26
C GLU A 60 -9.85 -3.56 -10.81
N PRO A 61 -9.52 -2.58 -9.94
CA PRO A 61 -9.19 -1.21 -10.36
C PRO A 61 -7.96 -1.11 -11.28
N PHE A 62 -7.12 -2.13 -11.29
CA PHE A 62 -5.82 -2.13 -11.95
C PHE A 62 -5.69 -3.14 -13.10
N GLY A 63 -6.71 -3.98 -13.31
CA GLY A 63 -6.63 -5.15 -14.19
C GLY A 63 -6.32 -4.82 -15.66
N ALA A 64 -6.78 -3.69 -16.18
CA ALA A 64 -6.56 -3.27 -17.57
C ALA A 64 -5.44 -2.22 -17.73
N ILE A 65 -4.61 -2.04 -16.70
CA ILE A 65 -3.48 -1.10 -16.69
C ILE A 65 -2.17 -1.86 -16.91
N ASP A 66 -1.26 -1.30 -17.71
CA ASP A 66 0.07 -1.85 -17.94
C ASP A 66 0.91 -1.90 -16.65
N SER A 67 1.88 -2.80 -16.58
CA SER A 67 2.62 -3.10 -15.34
C SER A 67 3.40 -1.91 -14.77
N ILE A 68 3.89 -0.99 -15.61
CA ILE A 68 4.66 0.18 -15.16
C ILE A 68 3.70 1.20 -14.55
N THR A 69 2.66 1.59 -15.31
CA THR A 69 1.66 2.56 -14.85
C THR A 69 0.92 2.04 -13.61
N ARG A 70 0.61 0.75 -13.58
CA ARG A 70 -0.04 0.09 -12.45
C ARG A 70 0.74 0.30 -11.15
N LYS A 71 2.05 0.02 -11.15
CA LYS A 71 2.87 0.15 -9.95
C LYS A 71 2.93 1.58 -9.42
N SER A 72 2.93 2.56 -10.32
CA SER A 72 2.88 3.98 -9.98
C SER A 72 1.55 4.36 -9.33
N LEU A 73 0.43 3.99 -9.96
CA LEU A 73 -0.91 4.27 -9.41
C LEU A 73 -1.16 3.61 -8.05
N GLN A 74 -0.65 2.40 -7.86
CA GLN A 74 -0.70 1.72 -6.57
C GLN A 74 0.02 2.53 -5.48
N ALA A 75 1.20 3.08 -5.79
CA ALA A 75 1.93 3.94 -4.87
C ALA A 75 1.17 5.25 -4.59
N GLU A 76 0.57 5.85 -5.62
CA GLU A 76 -0.25 7.07 -5.44
C GLU A 76 -1.51 6.83 -4.60
N ILE A 77 -2.15 5.66 -4.73
CA ILE A 77 -3.29 5.30 -3.89
C ILE A 77 -2.85 5.10 -2.44
N LEU A 78 -1.67 4.54 -2.19
CA LEU A 78 -1.13 4.43 -0.84
C LEU A 78 -0.84 5.81 -0.23
N ASP A 79 -0.21 6.72 -0.97
CA ASP A 79 0.00 8.11 -0.54
C ASP A 79 -1.33 8.81 -0.23
N LEU A 80 -2.31 8.66 -1.13
CA LEU A 80 -3.63 9.24 -0.96
C LEU A 80 -4.37 8.66 0.25
N HIS A 81 -4.29 7.35 0.47
CA HIS A 81 -4.83 6.69 1.64
C HIS A 81 -4.21 7.22 2.93
N GLN A 82 -2.88 7.40 2.96
CA GLN A 82 -2.16 7.96 4.11
C GLN A 82 -2.60 9.39 4.41
N ARG A 83 -2.79 10.23 3.38
CA ARG A 83 -3.14 11.65 3.54
C ARG A 83 -4.61 11.88 3.88
N LEU A 84 -5.51 11.05 3.36
CA LEU A 84 -6.95 11.28 3.46
C LEU A 84 -7.64 10.37 4.49
N HIS A 85 -6.95 9.35 5.01
CA HIS A 85 -7.47 8.37 5.98
C HIS A 85 -8.83 7.79 5.60
N LYS A 86 -9.06 7.55 4.30
CA LYS A 86 -10.30 6.97 3.77
C LYS A 86 -10.24 5.45 3.80
N THR A 87 -11.37 4.79 3.98
CA THR A 87 -11.42 3.34 3.89
C THR A 87 -11.44 2.90 2.42
N ILE A 88 -10.52 2.02 2.03
CA ILE A 88 -10.47 1.45 0.68
C ILE A 88 -10.71 -0.04 0.76
N LEU A 89 -11.77 -0.51 0.08
CA LEU A 89 -12.01 -1.93 -0.16
C LEU A 89 -11.90 -2.18 -1.65
N PHE A 90 -11.00 -3.07 -2.04
CA PHE A 90 -10.87 -3.46 -3.43
C PHE A 90 -10.86 -4.98 -3.59
N VAL A 91 -11.42 -5.43 -4.70
CA VAL A 91 -11.39 -6.82 -5.15
C VAL A 91 -10.36 -6.93 -6.25
N THR A 92 -9.50 -7.94 -6.17
CA THR A 92 -8.51 -8.25 -7.18
C THR A 92 -8.31 -9.75 -7.27
N HIS A 93 -7.99 -10.24 -8.46
CA HIS A 93 -7.49 -11.61 -8.67
C HIS A 93 -5.96 -11.67 -8.60
N ASP A 94 -5.26 -10.52 -8.53
CA ASP A 94 -3.82 -10.45 -8.44
C ASP A 94 -3.37 -10.35 -6.97
N VAL A 95 -2.80 -11.45 -6.49
CA VAL A 95 -2.29 -11.58 -5.12
C VAL A 95 -1.19 -10.58 -4.81
N GLU A 96 -0.37 -10.19 -5.79
CA GLU A 96 0.70 -9.21 -5.53
C GLU A 96 0.12 -7.85 -5.17
N GLU A 97 -0.99 -7.47 -5.82
CA GLU A 97 -1.69 -6.23 -5.49
C GLU A 97 -2.25 -6.28 -4.08
N ALA A 98 -2.87 -7.41 -3.71
CA ALA A 98 -3.42 -7.60 -2.38
C ALA A 98 -2.32 -7.53 -1.31
N LEU A 99 -1.22 -8.27 -1.46
CA LEU A 99 -0.09 -8.25 -0.53
C LEU A 99 0.59 -6.88 -0.45
N ARG A 100 0.65 -6.15 -1.57
CA ARG A 100 1.32 -4.86 -1.66
C ARG A 100 0.49 -3.71 -1.12
N LEU A 101 -0.84 -3.77 -1.17
CA LEU A 101 -1.73 -2.65 -0.84
C LEU A 101 -2.49 -2.86 0.46
N ALA A 102 -2.96 -4.08 0.72
CA ALA A 102 -3.93 -4.33 1.77
C ALA A 102 -3.31 -4.30 3.17
N GLY A 103 -4.01 -3.66 4.12
CA GLY A 103 -3.71 -3.82 5.56
C GLY A 103 -4.34 -5.10 6.14
N GLU A 104 -5.50 -5.48 5.61
CA GLU A 104 -6.19 -6.74 5.88
C GLU A 104 -6.67 -7.36 4.58
N MET A 105 -6.65 -8.69 4.51
CA MET A 105 -7.03 -9.47 3.34
C MET A 105 -8.14 -10.46 3.69
N ALA A 106 -8.98 -10.75 2.70
CA ALA A 106 -10.01 -11.78 2.77
C ALA A 106 -9.94 -12.63 1.48
N VAL A 107 -9.74 -13.93 1.63
CA VAL A 107 -9.69 -14.91 0.54
C VAL A 107 -11.05 -15.57 0.42
N LEU A 108 -11.66 -15.47 -0.75
CA LEU A 108 -12.94 -16.11 -1.06
C LEU A 108 -12.76 -17.23 -2.08
N ARG A 109 -13.54 -18.30 -1.91
CA ARG A 109 -13.65 -19.42 -2.85
C ARG A 109 -15.10 -19.84 -2.97
N ASP A 110 -15.61 -19.96 -4.19
CA ASP A 110 -16.98 -20.39 -4.47
C ASP A 110 -18.04 -19.60 -3.67
N GLY A 111 -17.81 -18.29 -3.52
CA GLY A 111 -18.69 -17.37 -2.78
C GLY A 111 -18.61 -17.50 -1.26
N ARG A 112 -17.65 -18.24 -0.72
CA ARG A 112 -17.44 -18.40 0.74
C ARG A 112 -16.10 -17.79 1.16
N LEU A 113 -16.10 -17.13 2.32
CA LEU A 113 -14.87 -16.69 2.98
C LEU A 113 -14.11 -17.92 3.47
N VAL A 114 -12.89 -18.11 2.97
CA VAL A 114 -12.00 -19.21 3.37
C VAL A 114 -11.11 -18.77 4.52
N GLN A 115 -10.50 -17.59 4.39
CA GLN A 115 -9.60 -17.02 5.38
C GLN A 115 -9.59 -15.50 5.31
N SER A 116 -9.41 -14.83 6.44
CA SER A 116 -9.17 -13.39 6.51
C SER A 116 -8.19 -13.04 7.63
N GLY A 117 -7.47 -11.93 7.49
CA GLY A 117 -6.47 -11.47 8.45
C GLY A 117 -5.39 -10.60 7.81
N HIS A 118 -4.29 -10.36 8.52
CA HIS A 118 -3.17 -9.61 7.97
C HIS A 118 -2.45 -10.41 6.87
N PRO A 119 -1.85 -9.73 5.87
CA PRO A 119 -1.08 -10.39 4.81
C PRO A 119 -0.04 -11.40 5.33
N CYS A 120 0.68 -11.04 6.40
CA CYS A 120 1.67 -11.91 7.02
C CYS A 120 1.05 -13.17 7.63
N ASP A 121 -0.11 -13.05 8.30
CA ASP A 121 -0.78 -14.20 8.92
C ASP A 121 -1.26 -15.19 7.86
N LEU A 122 -1.79 -14.68 6.74
CA LEU A 122 -2.26 -15.48 5.62
C LEU A 122 -1.13 -16.24 4.92
N LEU A 123 0.04 -15.62 4.78
CA LEU A 123 1.24 -16.25 4.21
C LEU A 123 1.85 -17.31 5.14
N ASN A 124 1.89 -17.02 6.44
CA ASN A 124 2.56 -17.87 7.43
C ASN A 124 1.68 -19.01 7.92
N HIS A 125 0.37 -18.79 7.99
CA HIS A 125 -0.61 -19.72 8.51
C HIS A 125 -1.81 -19.83 7.55
N PRO A 126 -1.60 -20.28 6.29
CA PRO A 126 -2.70 -20.48 5.36
C PRO A 126 -3.68 -21.53 5.90
N ALA A 127 -4.99 -21.26 5.76
CA ALA A 127 -6.05 -22.10 6.31
C ALA A 127 -6.14 -23.48 5.64
N ASP A 128 -5.81 -23.55 4.35
CA ASP A 128 -5.77 -24.78 3.57
C ASP A 128 -4.71 -24.70 2.44
N GLU A 129 -4.57 -25.79 1.69
CA GLU A 129 -3.64 -25.88 0.54
C GLU A 129 -3.99 -24.89 -0.57
N PHE A 130 -5.27 -24.59 -0.76
CA PHE A 130 -5.71 -23.61 -1.75
C PHE A 130 -5.22 -22.20 -1.41
N VAL A 131 -5.36 -21.76 -0.16
CA VAL A 131 -4.84 -20.45 0.27
C VAL A 131 -3.32 -20.41 0.16
N ARG A 132 -2.63 -21.49 0.53
CA ARG A 132 -1.17 -21.60 0.42
C ARG A 132 -0.68 -21.43 -1.02
N GLU A 133 -1.30 -22.15 -1.97
CA GLU A 133 -0.96 -22.10 -3.39
C GLU A 133 -1.29 -20.74 -4.00
N LEU A 134 -2.50 -20.23 -3.71
CA LEU A 134 -2.96 -18.94 -4.22
C LEU A 134 -1.99 -17.83 -3.82
N LEU A 135 -1.62 -17.77 -2.54
CA LEU A 135 -0.73 -16.73 -2.02
C LEU A 135 0.74 -16.91 -2.42
N GLY A 136 1.12 -18.10 -2.89
CA GLY A 136 2.53 -18.43 -3.14
C GLY A 136 3.36 -18.38 -1.86
N ALA A 137 2.81 -18.89 -0.75
CA ALA A 137 3.40 -18.79 0.60
C ALA A 137 4.83 -19.37 0.71
N ASP A 138 5.24 -20.23 -0.22
CA ASP A 138 6.58 -20.83 -0.24
C ASP A 138 7.66 -19.86 -0.78
N ASP A 139 7.29 -18.81 -1.53
CA ASP A 139 8.24 -17.81 -2.05
C ASP A 139 8.40 -16.62 -1.10
N ARG A 140 9.22 -16.84 -0.07
CA ARG A 140 9.45 -15.85 0.99
C ARG A 140 10.14 -14.58 0.49
N VAL A 141 11.02 -14.71 -0.49
CA VAL A 141 11.73 -13.56 -1.06
C VAL A 141 10.75 -12.67 -1.82
N ARG A 142 9.81 -13.27 -2.56
CA ARG A 142 8.71 -12.54 -3.19
C ARG A 142 7.82 -11.88 -2.14
N ALA A 143 7.42 -12.57 -1.09
CA ALA A 143 6.63 -11.99 0.00
C ALA A 143 7.30 -10.74 0.61
N LEU A 144 8.60 -10.82 0.95
CA LEU A 144 9.36 -9.70 1.51
C LEU A 144 9.42 -8.48 0.57
N ARG A 145 9.36 -8.68 -0.75
CA ARG A 145 9.34 -7.58 -1.72
C ARG A 145 7.99 -6.88 -1.82
N LEU A 146 6.91 -7.53 -1.41
CA LEU A 146 5.54 -7.05 -1.55
C LEU A 146 5.02 -6.43 -0.24
N ILE A 147 5.34 -7.05 0.90
CA ILE A 147 4.89 -6.59 2.21
C ILE A 147 5.65 -5.32 2.62
N ARG A 148 4.91 -4.33 3.11
CA ARG A 148 5.45 -3.04 3.58
C ARG A 148 5.91 -3.13 5.03
N ALA A 149 6.90 -2.32 5.37
CA ALA A 149 7.44 -2.25 6.74
C ALA A 149 6.39 -1.82 7.76
N GLU A 150 5.51 -0.88 7.41
CA GLU A 150 4.42 -0.43 8.28
C GLU A 150 3.46 -1.53 8.73
N THR A 151 3.36 -2.62 7.97
CA THR A 151 2.44 -3.74 8.26
C THR A 151 2.96 -4.63 9.39
N VAL A 152 4.26 -4.58 9.66
CA VAL A 152 4.95 -5.47 10.62
C VAL A 152 5.61 -4.69 11.76
N MET A 153 5.80 -3.39 11.59
CA MET A 153 6.44 -2.56 12.60
C MET A 153 5.73 -2.59 13.95
N GLN A 154 6.50 -2.40 15.01
CA GLN A 154 5.96 -2.10 16.32
C GLN A 154 5.57 -0.61 16.36
N PRO A 155 4.29 -0.27 16.54
CA PRO A 155 3.85 1.12 16.50
C PRO A 155 4.31 1.88 17.74
N LEU A 156 4.65 3.15 17.57
CA LEU A 156 4.89 4.05 18.70
C LEU A 156 3.56 4.43 19.35
N SER A 157 3.50 4.37 20.69
CA SER A 157 2.28 4.67 21.45
C SER A 157 1.81 6.13 21.33
N ALA A 158 2.70 7.03 20.89
CA ALA A 158 2.39 8.39 20.47
C ALA A 158 3.40 8.85 19.40
N PRO A 159 3.00 9.67 18.41
CA PRO A 159 3.94 10.30 17.49
C PRO A 159 4.89 11.19 18.29
N LEU A 160 6.19 10.96 18.14
CA LEU A 160 7.18 11.70 18.90
C LEU A 160 7.58 12.98 18.17
N ILE A 161 7.67 14.07 18.93
CA ILE A 161 8.07 15.37 18.43
C ILE A 161 9.59 15.41 18.34
N VAL A 162 10.12 16.13 17.35
CA VAL A 162 11.56 16.38 17.16
C VAL A 162 12.22 16.77 18.50
N GLY A 163 13.20 15.99 18.94
CA GLY A 163 13.91 16.18 20.21
C GLY A 163 13.51 15.23 21.35
N GLN A 164 12.50 14.38 21.16
CA GLN A 164 12.18 13.29 22.09
C GLN A 164 13.00 12.04 21.76
N TRP A 165 13.57 11.43 22.81
CA TRP A 165 14.30 10.17 22.71
C TRP A 165 13.33 9.00 22.77
N ILE A 166 13.58 7.99 21.94
CA ILE A 166 12.87 6.69 21.99
C ILE A 166 13.82 5.69 22.58
N GLU A 167 13.40 5.00 23.63
CA GLU A 167 13.96 3.70 23.94
C GLU A 167 13.40 2.70 22.93
N VAL A 168 14.01 2.67 21.74
CA VAL A 168 13.95 1.48 20.90
C VAL A 168 14.75 0.42 21.67
N PRO A 169 14.26 -0.83 21.83
CA PRO A 169 14.96 -1.87 22.58
C PRO A 169 16.17 -2.39 21.79
N VAL A 170 17.14 -1.52 21.55
CA VAL A 170 18.44 -1.81 20.96
C VAL A 170 19.51 -1.59 22.01
N THR A 171 20.29 -2.63 22.24
CA THR A 171 21.37 -2.65 23.23
C THR A 171 22.65 -2.10 22.62
N GLY A 172 22.63 -0.83 22.21
CA GLY A 172 23.83 -0.08 21.81
C GLY A 172 24.19 -0.10 20.32
N GLY A 173 23.36 -0.67 19.44
CA GLY A 173 23.54 -0.61 17.99
C GLY A 173 23.11 0.71 17.32
N GLU A 174 23.43 0.84 16.04
CA GLU A 174 22.99 1.96 15.19
C GLU A 174 21.54 1.77 14.75
N THR A 175 20.80 2.88 14.67
CA THR A 175 19.45 2.92 14.09
C THR A 175 19.47 3.57 12.72
N ARG A 176 18.71 3.03 11.77
CA ARG A 176 18.51 3.65 10.45
C ARG A 176 17.05 4.01 10.23
N ALA A 177 16.79 5.12 9.56
CA ALA A 177 15.44 5.48 9.13
C ALA A 177 15.01 4.63 7.93
N LEU A 178 13.76 4.20 7.91
CA LEU A 178 13.13 3.44 6.84
C LEU A 178 11.76 4.07 6.52
N PRO A 179 11.47 4.46 5.26
CA PRO A 179 10.14 4.92 4.89
C PRO A 179 9.06 3.85 5.17
N MET A 180 7.88 4.28 5.60
CA MET A 180 6.77 3.37 5.97
C MET A 180 6.28 2.49 4.81
N ASP A 181 6.35 2.99 3.59
CA ASP A 181 5.98 2.29 2.36
C ASP A 181 7.08 1.37 1.81
N ALA A 182 8.27 1.38 2.44
CA ALA A 182 9.38 0.52 2.04
C ALA A 182 9.03 -0.95 2.27
N SER A 183 9.54 -1.80 1.39
CA SER A 183 9.35 -3.25 1.48
C SER A 183 10.19 -3.87 2.59
N LEU A 184 9.75 -5.02 3.13
CA LEU A 184 10.57 -5.81 4.07
C LEU A 184 11.89 -6.29 3.45
N HIS A 185 11.96 -6.44 2.12
CA HIS A 185 13.22 -6.71 1.42
C HIS A 185 14.23 -5.56 1.55
N GLN A 186 13.77 -4.31 1.47
CA GLN A 186 14.62 -3.14 1.72
C GLN A 186 15.04 -3.08 3.20
N ALA A 187 14.11 -3.36 4.13
CA ALA A 187 14.44 -3.47 5.56
C ALA A 187 15.53 -4.52 5.82
N LEU A 188 15.40 -5.72 5.25
CA LEU A 188 16.42 -6.77 5.33
C LEU A 188 17.77 -6.29 4.81
N SER A 189 17.78 -5.56 3.69
CA SER A 189 19.01 -5.04 3.09
C SER A 189 19.75 -4.09 4.04
N LEU A 190 19.01 -3.25 4.79
CA LEU A 190 19.57 -2.36 5.80
C LEU A 190 20.07 -3.12 7.04
N PHE A 191 19.37 -4.16 7.48
CA PHE A 191 19.84 -5.01 8.59
C PHE A 191 21.12 -5.79 8.29
N LEU A 192 21.47 -5.96 7.01
CA LEU A 192 22.73 -6.57 6.61
C LEU A 192 23.90 -5.58 6.65
N GLU A 193 23.65 -4.28 6.81
CA GLU A 193 24.70 -3.29 7.07
C GLU A 193 25.32 -3.53 8.47
N PRO A 194 26.65 -3.46 8.62
CA PRO A 194 27.29 -3.66 9.91
C PRO A 194 26.77 -2.68 10.98
N GLY A 195 26.37 -3.20 12.14
CA GLY A 195 25.99 -2.39 13.31
C GLY A 195 24.53 -1.95 13.37
N VAL A 196 23.72 -2.22 12.34
CA VAL A 196 22.28 -1.89 12.34
C VAL A 196 21.50 -2.94 13.12
N GLU A 197 20.96 -2.55 14.28
CA GLU A 197 20.17 -3.44 15.15
C GLU A 197 18.66 -3.19 15.07
N ALA A 198 18.26 -1.96 14.73
CA ALA A 198 16.87 -1.58 14.52
C ALA A 198 16.70 -0.56 13.41
N LEU A 199 15.52 -0.57 12.80
CA LEU A 199 15.07 0.41 11.83
C LEU A 199 13.94 1.23 12.44
N VAL A 200 14.02 2.55 12.30
CA VAL A 200 12.95 3.47 12.69
C VAL A 200 12.10 3.73 11.47
N VAL A 201 10.83 3.35 11.54
CA VAL A 201 9.88 3.54 10.45
C VAL A 201 9.34 4.97 10.51
N VAL A 202 9.46 5.70 9.40
CA VAL A 202 9.09 7.11 9.30
C VAL A 202 7.98 7.35 8.26
N ASN A 203 7.12 8.33 8.53
CA ASN A 203 6.11 8.80 7.57
C ASN A 203 6.70 9.77 6.53
N ALA A 204 5.86 10.25 5.60
CA ALA A 204 6.24 11.20 4.56
C ALA A 204 6.79 12.54 5.11
N ASP A 205 6.39 12.94 6.31
CA ASP A 205 6.86 14.14 7.00
C ASP A 205 8.17 13.91 7.79
N GLY A 206 8.74 12.70 7.74
CA GLY A 206 9.95 12.32 8.46
C GLY A 206 9.75 12.04 9.95
N GLN A 207 8.50 11.94 10.42
CA GLN A 207 8.18 11.62 11.79
C GLN A 207 8.25 10.10 12.02
N ALA A 208 8.84 9.69 13.14
CA ALA A 208 8.86 8.29 13.55
C ALA A 208 7.46 7.84 13.95
N ILE A 209 6.99 6.75 13.33
CA ILE A 209 5.67 6.15 13.59
C ILE A 209 5.76 4.75 14.19
N GLY A 210 6.92 4.11 14.05
CA GLY A 210 7.18 2.78 14.56
C GLY A 210 8.65 2.40 14.46
N TRP A 211 8.96 1.19 14.85
CA TRP A 211 10.29 0.60 14.67
C TRP A 211 10.19 -0.88 14.32
N LEU A 212 11.27 -1.41 13.78
CA LEU A 212 11.38 -2.80 13.34
C LEU A 212 12.75 -3.35 13.75
N THR A 213 12.80 -4.59 14.19
CA THR A 213 14.04 -5.36 14.38
C THR A 213 14.16 -6.49 13.36
N LEU A 214 15.36 -7.08 13.27
CA LEU A 214 15.56 -8.27 12.46
C LEU A 214 14.68 -9.45 12.95
N GLN A 215 14.34 -9.49 14.24
CA GLN A 215 13.45 -10.51 14.78
C GLN A 215 12.02 -10.33 14.27
N ASP A 216 11.47 -9.12 14.27
CA ASP A 216 10.15 -8.84 13.70
C ASP A 216 10.09 -9.23 12.21
N LEU A 217 11.15 -8.92 11.45
CA LEU A 217 11.27 -9.31 10.05
C LEU A 217 11.30 -10.83 9.88
N LYS A 218 12.07 -11.53 10.72
CA LYS A 218 12.11 -12.99 10.74
C LYS A 218 10.74 -13.54 11.09
N GLU A 219 10.00 -13.00 12.04
CA GLU A 219 8.67 -13.51 12.40
C GLU A 219 7.67 -13.32 11.25
N ALA A 220 7.69 -12.16 10.59
CA ALA A 220 6.86 -11.90 9.42
C ALA A 220 7.22 -12.79 8.23
N ALA A 221 8.51 -13.08 8.02
CA ALA A 221 8.96 -14.01 6.99
C ALA A 221 8.73 -15.47 7.38
N CYS A 222 8.88 -15.80 8.67
CA CYS A 222 9.06 -17.16 9.16
C CYS A 222 7.79 -17.87 9.60
N GLY A 223 6.79 -17.14 10.09
CA GLY A 223 5.57 -17.75 10.60
C GLY A 223 5.84 -18.72 11.75
N ARG A 224 6.35 -18.20 12.88
CA ARG A 224 6.79 -18.95 14.07
C ARG A 224 7.83 -20.06 13.82
#